data_AF-A0A0Q5SES3-F1
#
_entry.id   AF-A0A0Q5SES3-F1
#
_cell.length_a   1.000
_cell.length_b   1.000
_cell.length_c   1.000
_cell.angle_alpha   90.00
_cell.angle_beta   90.00
_cell.angle_gamma   90.00
#
_symmetry.space_group_name_H-M   'P 1'
#
loop_
_entity.id
_entity.type
_entity.pdbx_description
1 polymer ?
#
loop_
_entity_poly.entity_id
_entity_poly.type
_entity_poly.pdbx_seq_one_letter_code
_entity_poly.pdbx_strand_id
1 'polypeptide(L)'
;MLILAGEFFNTLEQNSVGAMGSHLKDSLQIGDVQLTGINTATVIGGLIGRLLAGYLADKYGRRFSLSLNLLIYTLGGLLSAVAMNYEWLLVSRLIVGIGIGGEFMIGIVMLSEMVATKFRGTAIGMINVGAGGLGNFISYGLFLLLLGPLEISLGGPDVVWRWTFVILAVPALLVVLYRRRLPETPRFLLSKGRVDEANRSLAILASNSLRPTDAKPPVQLSPDDLPPMPVHANPAAVFHRFVLRRTVALGVASWMAFGSQVTLNFLMPTLLVERGYSVTQSLLYTMIMNIGSLLGATTAALIAGRVGRRTAVTTAGVLGCVTALAFAALGNGTGAILVLGALFQYFTMVTNTTLATWTAEVFPTAIRASGASIVNGIGNIAGAIMPFLAVALYGSYAFAGVFGLAAAMYAVLVVAARFAPETRGRSLEDVNENALMASTPAPTPAATRATD
;
A
#
# COMPACT_ATOMS: atom_id res chain seq x y z
N MET A 1 -10.11 -3.63 12.63
CA MET A 1 -10.83 -4.64 11.82
C MET A 1 -11.45 -4.08 10.54
N LEU A 2 -12.33 -3.07 10.59
CA LEU A 2 -12.98 -2.54 9.36
C LEU A 2 -12.01 -1.95 8.31
N ILE A 3 -10.92 -1.33 8.77
CA ILE A 3 -9.85 -0.84 7.88
C ILE A 3 -9.17 -2.04 7.20
N LEU A 4 -8.65 -2.98 8.01
CA LEU A 4 -8.02 -4.23 7.56
C LEU A 4 -8.88 -5.02 6.56
N ALA A 5 -10.19 -5.12 6.78
CA ALA A 5 -11.08 -5.86 5.89
C ALA A 5 -11.14 -5.25 4.48
N GLY A 6 -11.16 -3.92 4.35
CA GLY A 6 -11.12 -3.30 3.02
C GLY A 6 -9.75 -3.45 2.37
N GLU A 7 -8.66 -3.33 3.13
CA GLU A 7 -7.30 -3.57 2.61
C GLU A 7 -7.08 -5.02 2.15
N PHE A 8 -7.72 -5.96 2.83
CA PHE A 8 -7.70 -7.37 2.46
C PHE A 8 -8.32 -7.57 1.07
N PHE A 9 -9.54 -7.06 0.85
CA PHE A 9 -10.18 -7.13 -0.47
C PHE A 9 -9.45 -6.31 -1.53
N ASN A 10 -8.86 -5.19 -1.16
CA ASN A 10 -8.00 -4.39 -2.03
C ASN A 10 -6.81 -5.21 -2.55
N THR A 11 -6.17 -6.00 -1.68
CA THR A 11 -5.06 -6.88 -2.05
C THR A 11 -5.50 -8.01 -2.98
N LEU A 12 -6.66 -8.62 -2.70
CA LEU A 12 -7.24 -9.65 -3.56
C LEU A 12 -7.53 -9.09 -4.98
N GLU A 13 -8.14 -7.91 -5.07
CA GLU A 13 -8.43 -7.26 -6.35
C GLU A 13 -7.13 -6.91 -7.10
N GLN A 14 -6.09 -6.44 -6.40
CA GLN A 14 -4.79 -6.12 -7.01
C GLN A 14 -4.13 -7.32 -7.70
N ASN A 15 -4.28 -8.53 -7.15
CA ASN A 15 -3.68 -9.74 -7.72
C ASN A 15 -4.57 -10.44 -8.77
N SER A 16 -5.84 -10.06 -8.86
CA SER A 16 -6.84 -10.76 -9.69
C SER A 16 -6.49 -10.82 -11.18
N VAL A 17 -6.03 -9.70 -11.76
CA VAL A 17 -5.72 -9.61 -13.20
C VAL A 17 -4.51 -10.48 -13.56
N GLY A 18 -3.48 -10.51 -12.70
CA GLY A 18 -2.30 -11.34 -12.92
C GLY A 18 -2.64 -12.83 -12.85
N ALA A 19 -3.45 -13.24 -11.89
CA ALA A 19 -3.86 -14.64 -11.73
C ALA A 19 -4.82 -15.13 -12.82
N MET A 20 -5.74 -14.27 -13.28
CA MET A 20 -6.73 -14.60 -14.31
C MET A 20 -6.24 -14.34 -15.74
N GLY A 21 -4.96 -13.97 -15.91
CA GLY A 21 -4.41 -13.50 -17.18
C GLY A 21 -4.58 -14.48 -18.34
N SER A 22 -4.40 -15.79 -18.11
CA SER A 22 -4.58 -16.81 -19.16
C SER A 22 -6.03 -16.88 -19.65
N HIS A 23 -6.99 -16.92 -18.73
CA HIS A 23 -8.41 -17.03 -19.06
C HIS A 23 -8.95 -15.77 -19.71
N LEU A 24 -8.44 -14.60 -19.31
CA LEU A 24 -8.77 -13.33 -19.97
C LEU A 24 -8.29 -13.30 -21.43
N LYS A 25 -7.12 -13.88 -21.72
CA LYS A 25 -6.62 -14.00 -23.10
C LYS A 25 -7.50 -14.89 -23.96
N ASP A 26 -7.85 -16.07 -23.44
CA ASP A 26 -8.63 -17.05 -24.20
C ASP A 26 -10.06 -16.55 -24.43
N SER A 27 -10.70 -16.00 -23.40
CA SER A 27 -12.12 -15.58 -23.45
C SER A 27 -12.35 -14.32 -24.29
N LEU A 28 -11.44 -13.35 -24.25
CA LEU A 28 -11.54 -12.10 -25.03
C LEU A 28 -10.76 -12.15 -26.35
N GLN A 29 -10.07 -13.27 -26.63
CA GLN A 29 -9.15 -13.44 -27.76
C GLN A 29 -8.11 -12.30 -27.86
N ILE A 30 -7.50 -11.95 -26.72
CA ILE A 30 -6.53 -10.85 -26.62
C ILE A 30 -5.09 -11.34 -26.50
N GLY A 31 -4.14 -10.57 -27.04
CA GLY A 31 -2.70 -10.86 -26.97
C GLY A 31 -2.03 -10.38 -25.66
N ASP A 32 -0.75 -10.71 -25.49
CA ASP A 32 0.07 -10.25 -24.35
C ASP A 32 0.05 -8.74 -24.16
N VAL A 33 0.23 -7.99 -25.25
CA VAL A 33 0.25 -6.52 -25.25
C VAL A 33 -1.04 -5.94 -24.68
N GLN A 34 -2.19 -6.53 -25.06
CA GLN A 34 -3.51 -6.07 -24.60
C GLN A 34 -3.72 -6.38 -23.11
N LEU A 35 -3.35 -7.59 -22.65
CA LEU A 35 -3.43 -7.94 -21.24
C LEU A 35 -2.54 -7.01 -20.39
N THR A 36 -1.33 -6.72 -20.85
CA THR A 36 -0.46 -5.76 -20.17
C THR A 36 -1.03 -4.34 -20.22
N GLY A 37 -1.74 -3.97 -21.29
CA GLY A 37 -2.50 -2.72 -21.38
C GLY A 37 -3.57 -2.59 -20.29
N ILE A 38 -4.30 -3.66 -19.97
CA ILE A 38 -5.30 -3.68 -18.89
C ILE A 38 -4.63 -3.46 -17.52
N ASN A 39 -3.50 -4.13 -17.27
CA ASN A 39 -2.72 -3.93 -16.04
C ASN A 39 -2.22 -2.49 -15.95
N THR A 40 -1.70 -1.95 -17.05
CA THR A 40 -1.20 -0.56 -17.13
C THR A 40 -2.31 0.45 -16.87
N ALA A 41 -3.51 0.25 -17.44
CA ALA A 41 -4.68 1.08 -17.16
C ALA A 41 -5.05 1.06 -15.67
N THR A 42 -5.00 -0.11 -15.03
CA THR A 42 -5.22 -0.25 -13.58
C THR A 42 -4.18 0.53 -12.77
N VAL A 43 -2.91 0.48 -13.17
CA VAL A 43 -1.82 1.22 -12.51
C VAL A 43 -1.96 2.73 -12.71
N ILE A 44 -2.31 3.20 -13.91
CA ILE A 44 -2.57 4.62 -14.19
C ILE A 44 -3.76 5.11 -13.34
N GLY A 45 -4.86 4.35 -13.33
CA GLY A 45 -6.00 4.61 -12.46
C GLY A 45 -5.56 4.67 -10.99
N GLY A 46 -4.72 3.73 -10.57
CA GLY A 46 -4.10 3.68 -9.24
C GLY A 46 -3.28 4.92 -8.89
N LEU A 47 -2.57 5.53 -9.85
CA LEU A 47 -1.82 6.75 -9.62
C LEU A 47 -2.78 7.93 -9.39
N ILE A 48 -3.78 8.07 -10.26
CA ILE A 48 -4.83 9.09 -10.14
C ILE A 48 -5.56 8.94 -8.80
N GLY A 49 -5.95 7.72 -8.46
CA GLY A 49 -6.60 7.35 -7.20
C GLY A 49 -5.79 7.73 -5.98
N ARG A 50 -4.49 7.45 -5.96
CA ARG A 50 -3.58 7.82 -4.85
C ARG A 50 -3.57 9.32 -4.62
N LEU A 51 -3.34 10.10 -5.68
CA LEU A 51 -3.24 11.56 -5.61
C LEU A 51 -4.57 12.20 -5.19
N LEU A 52 -5.68 11.79 -5.84
CA LEU A 52 -7.01 12.29 -5.52
C LEU A 52 -7.41 11.93 -4.09
N ALA A 53 -7.21 10.67 -3.69
CA ALA A 53 -7.61 10.22 -2.37
C ALA A 53 -6.80 10.89 -1.25
N GLY A 54 -5.49 11.14 -1.46
CA GLY A 54 -4.69 11.93 -0.53
C GLY A 54 -5.27 13.33 -0.32
N TYR A 55 -5.61 14.02 -1.42
CA TYR A 55 -6.24 15.34 -1.38
C TYR A 55 -7.65 15.31 -0.75
N LEU A 56 -8.49 14.33 -1.10
CA LEU A 56 -9.83 14.16 -0.54
C LEU A 56 -9.77 13.85 0.96
N ALA A 57 -8.80 13.04 1.42
CA ALA A 57 -8.61 12.72 2.82
C ALA A 57 -8.18 13.94 3.66
N ASP A 58 -7.39 14.84 3.08
CA ASP A 58 -6.98 16.08 3.73
C ASP A 58 -8.06 17.17 3.68
N LYS A 59 -8.93 17.17 2.65
CA LYS A 59 -10.01 18.16 2.51
C LYS A 59 -11.30 17.78 3.25
N TYR A 60 -11.80 16.57 3.01
CA TYR A 60 -13.12 16.09 3.46
C TYR A 60 -13.06 15.10 4.62
N GLY A 61 -11.87 14.58 4.95
CA GLY A 61 -11.66 13.64 6.04
C GLY A 61 -11.26 12.24 5.57
N ARG A 62 -10.56 11.51 6.45
CA ARG A 62 -9.96 10.20 6.13
C ARG A 62 -11.05 9.16 5.94
N ARG A 63 -12.10 9.18 6.77
CA ARG A 63 -13.24 8.26 6.70
C ARG A 63 -13.98 8.40 5.37
N PHE A 64 -14.23 9.64 4.92
CA PHE A 64 -14.92 9.91 3.67
C PHE A 64 -14.14 9.33 2.49
N SER A 65 -12.84 9.62 2.43
CA SER A 65 -11.99 9.15 1.34
C SER A 65 -11.87 7.62 1.31
N LEU A 66 -11.72 6.95 2.47
CA LEU A 66 -11.71 5.48 2.55
C LEU A 66 -13.02 4.84 2.11
N SER A 67 -14.16 5.47 2.39
CA SER A 67 -15.46 4.94 2.00
C SER A 67 -15.69 5.12 0.49
N LEU A 68 -15.25 6.24 -0.07
CA LEU A 68 -15.36 6.55 -1.49
C LEU A 68 -14.48 5.63 -2.34
N ASN A 69 -13.22 5.42 -1.95
CA ASN A 69 -12.29 4.53 -2.64
C ASN A 69 -12.82 3.09 -2.73
N LEU A 70 -13.28 2.56 -1.59
CA LEU A 70 -13.88 1.24 -1.48
C LEU A 70 -15.11 1.10 -2.39
N LEU A 71 -15.97 2.12 -2.43
CA LEU A 71 -17.14 2.14 -3.32
C LEU A 71 -16.74 2.16 -4.80
N ILE A 72 -15.78 3.01 -5.19
CA ILE A 72 -15.33 3.15 -6.58
C ILE A 72 -14.75 1.83 -7.09
N TYR A 73 -13.85 1.18 -6.33
CA TYR A 73 -13.29 -0.08 -6.80
C TYR A 73 -14.31 -1.21 -6.80
N THR A 74 -15.24 -1.24 -5.84
CA THR A 74 -16.30 -2.27 -5.79
C THR A 74 -17.21 -2.17 -7.02
N LEU A 75 -17.62 -0.96 -7.40
CA LEU A 75 -18.42 -0.72 -8.61
C LEU A 75 -17.63 -1.04 -9.88
N GLY A 76 -16.36 -0.63 -9.94
CA GLY A 76 -15.47 -0.98 -11.05
C GLY A 76 -15.26 -2.49 -11.21
N GLY A 77 -15.18 -3.23 -10.10
CA GLY A 77 -15.06 -4.69 -10.08
C GLY A 77 -16.31 -5.37 -10.65
N LEU A 78 -17.49 -4.92 -10.24
CA LEU A 78 -18.76 -5.40 -10.80
C LEU A 78 -18.91 -5.08 -12.30
N LEU A 79 -18.49 -3.88 -12.73
CA LEU A 79 -18.45 -3.52 -14.14
C LEU A 79 -17.50 -4.41 -14.94
N SER A 80 -16.40 -4.82 -14.33
CA SER A 80 -15.44 -5.74 -14.94
C SER A 80 -16.01 -7.15 -15.06
N ALA A 81 -16.82 -7.61 -14.11
CA ALA A 81 -17.47 -8.92 -14.17
C ALA A 81 -18.42 -9.05 -15.37
N VAL A 82 -19.07 -7.95 -15.77
CA VAL A 82 -20.02 -7.93 -16.91
C VAL A 82 -19.39 -7.47 -18.22
N ALA A 83 -18.08 -7.24 -18.26
CA ALA A 83 -17.39 -6.75 -19.44
C ALA A 83 -17.55 -7.70 -20.64
N MET A 84 -17.92 -7.17 -21.81
CA MET A 84 -18.17 -7.96 -23.04
C MET A 84 -17.06 -7.82 -24.07
N ASN A 85 -16.21 -6.81 -23.94
CA ASN A 85 -15.11 -6.53 -24.86
C ASN A 85 -13.90 -5.97 -24.12
N TYR A 86 -12.77 -5.90 -24.84
CA TYR A 86 -11.51 -5.38 -24.32
C TYR A 86 -11.62 -3.95 -23.78
N GLU A 87 -12.22 -3.05 -24.54
CA GLU A 87 -12.33 -1.62 -24.18
C GLU A 87 -13.15 -1.40 -22.90
N TRP A 88 -14.25 -2.15 -22.74
CA TRP A 88 -15.07 -2.09 -21.54
C TRP A 88 -14.27 -2.55 -20.32
N LEU A 89 -13.51 -3.65 -20.45
CA LEU A 89 -12.67 -4.15 -19.38
C LEU A 89 -11.52 -3.18 -19.06
N LEU A 90 -10.96 -2.50 -20.06
CA LEU A 90 -9.92 -1.51 -19.89
C LEU A 90 -10.43 -0.29 -19.10
N VAL A 91 -11.60 0.24 -19.47
CA VAL A 91 -12.23 1.37 -18.76
C VAL A 91 -12.65 0.98 -17.35
N SER A 92 -13.26 -0.21 -17.16
CA SER A 92 -13.65 -0.67 -15.83
C SER A 92 -12.43 -0.85 -14.92
N ARG A 93 -11.30 -1.33 -15.47
CA ARG A 93 -10.04 -1.49 -14.76
C ARG A 93 -9.36 -0.18 -14.42
N LEU A 94 -9.48 0.85 -15.26
CA LEU A 94 -9.08 2.21 -14.90
C LEU A 94 -9.86 2.70 -13.67
N ILE A 95 -11.18 2.47 -13.63
CA ILE A 95 -12.05 2.84 -12.50
C ILE A 95 -11.66 2.07 -11.23
N VAL A 96 -11.44 0.75 -11.35
CA VAL A 96 -10.93 -0.08 -10.25
C VAL A 96 -9.61 0.48 -9.71
N GLY A 97 -8.68 0.82 -10.60
CA GLY A 97 -7.41 1.45 -10.25
C GLY A 97 -7.61 2.69 -9.39
N ILE A 98 -8.50 3.60 -9.79
CA ILE A 98 -8.79 4.84 -9.04
C ILE A 98 -9.22 4.53 -7.59
N GLY A 99 -10.05 3.52 -7.38
CA GLY A 99 -10.45 3.13 -6.02
C GLY A 99 -9.34 2.43 -5.23
N ILE A 100 -8.60 1.50 -5.84
CA ILE A 100 -7.50 0.75 -5.19
C ILE A 100 -6.41 1.68 -4.67
N GLY A 101 -6.08 2.72 -5.46
CA GLY A 101 -4.89 3.53 -5.20
C GLY A 101 -4.88 4.20 -3.82
N GLY A 102 -5.98 4.81 -3.43
CA GLY A 102 -6.05 5.59 -2.19
C GLY A 102 -6.28 4.77 -0.93
N GLU A 103 -6.81 3.56 -1.05
CA GLU A 103 -7.25 2.72 0.07
C GLU A 103 -6.09 2.48 1.05
N PHE A 104 -4.99 1.92 0.54
CA PHE A 104 -3.82 1.50 1.33
C PHE A 104 -3.22 2.60 2.21
N MET A 105 -2.92 3.76 1.62
CA MET A 105 -2.25 4.83 2.37
C MET A 105 -3.18 5.52 3.36
N ILE A 106 -4.45 5.72 3.01
CA ILE A 106 -5.39 6.39 3.91
C ILE A 106 -5.74 5.46 5.07
N GLY A 107 -5.82 4.15 4.85
CA GLY A 107 -5.99 3.15 5.91
C GLY A 107 -4.86 3.24 6.94
N ILE A 108 -3.61 3.33 6.48
CA ILE A 108 -2.43 3.49 7.34
C ILE A 108 -2.46 4.83 8.08
N VAL A 109 -2.75 5.93 7.39
CA VAL A 109 -2.79 7.26 8.00
C VAL A 109 -3.89 7.35 9.06
N MET A 110 -5.10 6.87 8.76
CA MET A 110 -6.21 6.83 9.70
C MET A 110 -5.86 6.03 10.95
N LEU A 111 -5.25 4.85 10.78
CA LEU A 111 -4.82 4.05 11.92
C LEU A 111 -3.70 4.74 12.72
N SER A 112 -2.76 5.38 12.03
CA SER A 112 -1.64 6.09 12.67
C SER A 112 -2.09 7.27 13.55
N GLU A 113 -3.25 7.86 13.20
CA GLU A 113 -3.87 8.99 13.90
C GLU A 113 -4.80 8.55 15.03
N MET A 114 -5.30 7.31 15.01
CA MET A 114 -6.17 6.75 16.07
C MET A 114 -5.41 5.98 17.14
N VAL A 115 -4.21 5.47 16.84
CA VAL A 115 -3.43 4.62 17.75
C VAL A 115 -2.35 5.42 18.49
N ALA A 116 -2.15 5.10 19.78
CA ALA A 116 -1.10 5.67 20.60
C ALA A 116 0.30 5.43 20.02
N THR A 117 1.22 6.40 20.21
CA THR A 117 2.58 6.38 19.65
C THR A 117 3.36 5.09 19.93
N LYS A 118 3.18 4.50 21.12
CA LYS A 118 3.85 3.23 21.52
C LYS A 118 3.43 2.03 20.66
N PHE A 119 2.16 1.96 20.25
CA PHE A 119 1.60 0.81 19.53
C PHE A 119 1.41 1.07 18.03
N ARG A 120 1.63 2.30 17.56
CA ARG A 120 1.44 2.74 16.17
C ARG A 120 2.12 1.81 15.17
N GLY A 121 3.42 1.55 15.37
CA GLY A 121 4.20 0.72 14.45
C GLY A 121 3.66 -0.71 14.35
N THR A 122 3.29 -1.32 15.48
CA THR A 122 2.71 -2.66 15.50
C THR A 122 1.32 -2.68 14.87
N ALA A 123 0.49 -1.66 15.11
CA ALA A 123 -0.86 -1.59 14.54
C ALA A 123 -0.81 -1.44 13.01
N ILE A 124 0.06 -0.57 12.48
CA ILE A 124 0.28 -0.43 11.03
C ILE A 124 0.87 -1.73 10.44
N GLY A 125 1.79 -2.37 11.16
CA GLY A 125 2.31 -3.68 10.80
C GLY A 125 1.20 -4.73 10.71
N MET A 126 0.26 -4.77 11.65
CA MET A 126 -0.88 -5.70 11.62
C MET A 126 -1.80 -5.47 10.42
N ILE A 127 -1.98 -4.21 9.95
CA ILE A 127 -2.69 -3.95 8.69
C ILE A 127 -1.98 -4.68 7.54
N ASN A 128 -0.66 -4.57 7.47
CA ASN A 128 0.12 -5.22 6.41
C ASN A 128 0.15 -6.76 6.57
N VAL A 129 0.15 -7.29 7.79
CA VAL A 129 0.01 -8.74 8.04
C VAL A 129 -1.31 -9.25 7.47
N GLY A 130 -2.43 -8.55 7.71
CA GLY A 130 -3.72 -8.96 7.19
C GLY A 130 -3.86 -8.75 5.68
N ALA A 131 -3.47 -7.59 5.18
CA ALA A 131 -3.61 -7.24 3.77
C ALA A 131 -2.49 -7.84 2.91
N GLY A 132 -1.26 -7.35 3.04
CA GLY A 132 -0.14 -7.81 2.22
C GLY A 132 0.38 -9.22 2.55
N GLY A 133 0.23 -9.69 3.78
CA GLY A 133 0.62 -11.05 4.16
C GLY A 133 -0.45 -12.07 3.81
N LEU A 134 -1.52 -12.10 4.63
CA LEU A 134 -2.63 -13.03 4.48
C LEU A 134 -3.41 -12.81 3.20
N GLY A 135 -3.65 -11.55 2.80
CA GLY A 135 -4.36 -11.25 1.56
C GLY A 135 -3.64 -11.76 0.32
N ASN A 136 -2.32 -11.60 0.19
CA ASN A 136 -1.57 -12.17 -0.94
C ASN A 136 -1.63 -13.71 -0.93
N PHE A 137 -1.41 -14.35 0.22
CA PHE A 137 -1.49 -15.81 0.32
C PHE A 137 -2.89 -16.34 -0.04
N ILE A 138 -3.95 -15.75 0.55
CA ILE A 138 -5.34 -16.14 0.30
C ILE A 138 -5.77 -15.80 -1.13
N SER A 139 -5.22 -14.74 -1.76
CA SER A 139 -5.49 -14.41 -3.17
C SER A 139 -5.20 -15.61 -4.06
N TYR A 140 -3.96 -16.11 -4.04
CA TYR A 140 -3.56 -17.21 -4.89
C TYR A 140 -4.24 -18.53 -4.50
N GLY A 141 -4.56 -18.73 -3.22
CA GLY A 141 -5.38 -19.87 -2.78
C GLY A 141 -6.82 -19.81 -3.32
N LEU A 142 -7.46 -18.65 -3.29
CA LEU A 142 -8.78 -18.43 -3.86
C LEU A 142 -8.75 -18.64 -5.38
N PHE A 143 -7.75 -18.09 -6.06
CA PHE A 143 -7.61 -18.26 -7.51
C PHE A 143 -7.33 -19.71 -7.90
N LEU A 144 -6.55 -20.44 -7.11
CA LEU A 144 -6.33 -21.88 -7.30
C LEU A 144 -7.61 -22.70 -7.12
N LEU A 145 -8.49 -22.32 -6.18
CA LEU A 145 -9.79 -22.95 -6.03
C LEU A 145 -10.72 -22.65 -7.21
N LEU A 146 -10.74 -21.41 -7.68
CA LEU A 146 -11.59 -20.97 -8.79
C LEU A 146 -11.15 -21.54 -10.14
N LEU A 147 -9.84 -21.56 -10.41
CA LEU A 147 -9.21 -22.05 -11.65
C LEU A 147 -8.80 -23.53 -11.58
N GLY A 148 -9.30 -24.25 -10.59
CA GLY A 148 -9.03 -25.68 -10.42
C GLY A 148 -10.34 -26.42 -10.19
N PRO A 149 -10.65 -26.83 -8.94
CA PRO A 149 -11.82 -27.66 -8.67
C PRO A 149 -13.15 -26.99 -9.01
N LEU A 150 -13.26 -25.66 -8.91
CA LEU A 150 -14.52 -24.94 -9.15
C LEU A 150 -14.67 -24.47 -10.61
N GLU A 151 -13.67 -24.66 -11.46
CA GLU A 151 -13.67 -24.15 -12.83
C GLU A 151 -14.85 -24.71 -13.64
N ILE A 152 -15.00 -26.05 -13.59
CA ILE A 152 -16.06 -26.77 -14.29
C ILE A 152 -17.43 -26.45 -13.68
N SER A 153 -17.51 -26.36 -12.35
CA SER A 153 -18.77 -26.08 -11.63
C SER A 153 -19.31 -24.67 -11.85
N LEU A 154 -18.43 -23.70 -12.14
CA LEU A 154 -18.77 -22.28 -12.35
C LEU A 154 -19.05 -21.92 -13.81
N GLY A 155 -19.07 -22.90 -14.72
CA GLY A 155 -19.43 -22.70 -16.12
C GLY A 155 -18.25 -22.59 -17.08
N GLY A 156 -17.05 -23.02 -16.67
CA GLY A 156 -15.88 -23.14 -17.54
C GLY A 156 -15.04 -21.86 -17.68
N PRO A 157 -13.98 -21.91 -18.53
CA PRO A 157 -12.94 -20.89 -18.58
C PRO A 157 -13.45 -19.47 -18.86
N ASP A 158 -14.48 -19.36 -19.70
CA ASP A 158 -15.06 -18.10 -20.16
C ASP A 158 -15.88 -17.35 -19.09
N VAL A 159 -16.30 -18.04 -18.03
CA VAL A 159 -17.20 -17.49 -17.01
C VAL A 159 -16.52 -17.39 -15.65
N VAL A 160 -15.53 -18.24 -15.36
CA VAL A 160 -14.83 -18.28 -14.06
C VAL A 160 -14.14 -16.95 -13.70
N TRP A 161 -13.52 -16.29 -14.68
CA TRP A 161 -12.90 -14.98 -14.45
C TRP A 161 -13.92 -13.90 -14.06
N ARG A 162 -15.16 -14.00 -14.55
CA ARG A 162 -16.25 -13.08 -14.19
C ARG A 162 -16.69 -13.29 -12.74
N TRP A 163 -16.86 -14.55 -12.34
CA TRP A 163 -17.19 -14.92 -10.96
C TRP A 163 -16.13 -14.48 -9.96
N THR A 164 -14.86 -14.50 -10.37
CA THR A 164 -13.76 -13.96 -9.56
C THR A 164 -14.04 -12.51 -9.16
N PHE A 165 -14.38 -11.63 -10.10
CA PHE A 165 -14.67 -10.23 -9.80
C PHE A 165 -15.94 -10.05 -8.95
N VAL A 166 -16.96 -10.90 -9.13
CA VAL A 166 -18.18 -10.87 -8.30
C VAL A 166 -17.87 -11.27 -6.85
N ILE A 167 -17.13 -12.35 -6.65
CA ILE A 167 -16.76 -12.86 -5.32
C ILE A 167 -15.89 -11.84 -4.56
N LEU A 168 -15.10 -11.04 -5.27
CA LEU A 168 -14.31 -9.96 -4.68
C LEU A 168 -15.16 -8.73 -4.33
N ALA A 169 -16.11 -8.35 -5.21
CA ALA A 169 -16.91 -7.14 -5.04
C ALA A 169 -18.03 -7.28 -3.99
N VAL A 170 -18.68 -8.44 -3.89
CA VAL A 170 -19.84 -8.61 -2.98
C VAL A 170 -19.46 -8.41 -1.49
N PRO A 171 -18.41 -9.06 -0.96
CA PRO A 171 -17.98 -8.81 0.41
C PRO A 171 -17.45 -7.39 0.62
N ALA A 172 -16.77 -6.81 -0.37
CA ALA A 172 -16.30 -5.43 -0.32
C ALA A 172 -17.46 -4.43 -0.16
N LEU A 173 -18.59 -4.68 -0.84
CA LEU A 173 -19.81 -3.89 -0.69
C LEU A 173 -20.38 -3.93 0.73
N LEU A 174 -20.35 -5.10 1.38
CA LEU A 174 -20.74 -5.21 2.79
C LEU A 174 -19.81 -4.37 3.68
N VAL A 175 -18.50 -4.39 3.43
CA VAL A 175 -17.54 -3.55 4.17
C VAL A 175 -17.85 -2.06 4.00
N VAL A 176 -18.27 -1.58 2.83
CA VAL A 176 -18.72 -0.18 2.62
C VAL A 176 -19.84 0.18 3.59
N LEU A 177 -20.84 -0.69 3.73
CA LEU A 177 -21.99 -0.45 4.59
C LEU A 177 -21.57 -0.37 6.07
N TYR A 178 -20.68 -1.25 6.52
CA TYR A 178 -20.18 -1.22 7.89
C TYR A 178 -19.23 -0.06 8.18
N ARG A 179 -18.45 0.40 7.19
CA ARG A 179 -17.55 1.56 7.34
C ARG A 179 -18.27 2.88 7.60
N ARG A 180 -19.57 2.98 7.31
CA ARG A 180 -20.41 4.12 7.72
C ARG A 180 -20.50 4.32 9.24
N ARG A 181 -20.01 3.36 10.04
CA ARG A 181 -19.97 3.47 11.51
C ARG A 181 -18.61 3.90 12.06
N LEU A 182 -17.57 4.02 11.22
CA LEU A 182 -16.25 4.45 11.69
C LEU A 182 -16.28 5.92 12.14
N PRO A 183 -15.71 6.28 13.30
CA PRO A 183 -15.51 7.69 13.64
C PRO A 183 -14.43 8.31 12.75
N GLU A 184 -14.43 9.64 12.61
CA GLU A 184 -13.35 10.37 11.95
C GLU A 184 -12.17 10.55 12.93
N THR A 185 -10.96 10.72 12.41
CA THR A 185 -9.75 10.85 13.23
C THR A 185 -9.79 12.12 14.12
N PRO A 186 -9.50 12.01 15.44
CA PRO A 186 -9.53 13.16 16.35
C PRO A 186 -8.63 14.32 15.90
N ARG A 187 -7.47 13.97 15.32
CA ARG A 187 -6.47 14.94 14.84
C ARG A 187 -6.95 15.73 13.63
N PHE A 188 -7.66 15.09 12.69
CA PHE A 188 -8.27 15.80 11.58
C PHE A 188 -9.35 16.77 12.07
N LEU A 189 -10.21 16.33 13.00
CA LEU A 189 -11.27 17.15 13.57
C LEU A 189 -10.70 18.38 14.30
N LEU A 190 -9.64 18.20 15.09
CA LEU A 190 -8.88 19.30 15.71
C LEU A 190 -8.29 20.27 14.68
N SER A 191 -7.69 19.76 13.59
CA SER A 191 -7.14 20.62 12.52
C SER A 191 -8.19 21.49 11.82
N LYS A 192 -9.47 21.10 11.92
CA LYS A 192 -10.63 21.83 11.39
C LYS A 192 -11.35 22.69 12.44
N GLY A 193 -10.85 22.74 13.67
CA GLY A 193 -11.49 23.48 14.76
C GLY A 193 -12.70 22.79 15.39
N ARG A 194 -12.98 21.51 15.06
CA ARG A 194 -14.16 20.77 15.53
C ARG A 194 -13.83 19.99 16.82
N VAL A 195 -13.61 20.73 17.90
CA VAL A 195 -13.16 20.18 19.21
C VAL A 195 -14.17 19.20 19.82
N ASP A 196 -15.46 19.51 19.77
CA ASP A 196 -16.51 18.65 20.34
C ASP A 196 -16.60 17.28 19.64
N GLU A 197 -16.49 17.28 18.30
CA GLU A 197 -16.47 16.05 17.52
C GLU A 197 -15.20 15.25 17.75
N ALA A 198 -14.06 15.92 17.95
CA ALA A 198 -12.80 15.26 18.28
C ALA A 198 -12.91 14.53 19.64
N ASN A 199 -13.49 15.19 20.64
CA ASN A 199 -13.77 14.61 21.96
C ASN A 199 -14.73 13.42 21.86
N ARG A 200 -15.77 13.51 21.02
CA ARG A 200 -16.69 12.38 20.76
C ARG A 200 -15.98 11.21 20.07
N SER A 201 -15.08 11.47 19.13
CA SER A 201 -14.27 10.42 18.49
C SER A 201 -13.35 9.72 19.52
N LEU A 202 -12.71 10.49 20.41
CA LEU A 202 -11.90 9.94 21.49
C LEU A 202 -12.72 9.10 22.48
N ALA A 203 -13.94 9.53 22.81
CA ALA A 203 -14.86 8.76 23.65
C ALA A 203 -15.23 7.41 23.03
N ILE A 204 -15.50 7.37 21.72
CA ILE A 204 -15.78 6.13 20.96
C ILE A 204 -14.55 5.21 20.92
N LEU A 205 -13.36 5.79 20.73
CA LEU A 205 -12.12 5.01 20.72
C LEU A 205 -11.80 4.43 22.11
N ALA A 206 -12.10 5.16 23.18
CA ALA A 206 -11.89 4.72 24.56
C ALA A 206 -12.93 3.69 25.03
N SER A 207 -14.17 3.76 24.52
CA SER A 207 -15.24 2.83 24.91
C SER A 207 -15.14 1.45 24.25
N ASN A 208 -14.19 1.24 23.32
CA ASN A 208 -14.06 0.03 22.49
C ASN A 208 -15.36 -0.38 21.77
N SER A 209 -16.31 0.55 21.59
CA SER A 209 -17.63 0.31 21.02
C SER A 209 -17.92 1.33 19.92
N LEU A 210 -18.41 0.86 18.77
CA LEU A 210 -18.85 1.72 17.66
C LEU A 210 -20.19 2.44 17.94
N ARG A 211 -20.79 2.23 19.12
CA ARG A 211 -22.00 2.93 19.54
C ARG A 211 -21.64 4.22 20.28
N PRO A 212 -22.35 5.33 20.05
CA PRO A 212 -22.23 6.51 20.89
C PRO A 212 -22.45 6.07 22.34
N THR A 213 -21.43 6.22 23.16
CA THR A 213 -21.50 5.93 24.59
C THR A 213 -21.30 7.27 25.29
N ASP A 214 -22.00 7.51 26.39
CA ASP A 214 -21.79 8.67 27.27
C ASP A 214 -20.45 8.61 28.04
N ALA A 215 -19.52 7.78 27.56
CA ALA A 215 -18.20 7.64 28.14
C ALA A 215 -17.42 8.94 27.94
N LYS A 216 -16.89 9.49 29.02
CA LYS A 216 -16.00 10.66 28.94
C LYS A 216 -14.71 10.27 28.22
N PRO A 217 -14.20 11.10 27.30
CA PRO A 217 -12.93 10.82 26.64
C PRO A 217 -11.78 10.84 27.67
N PRO A 218 -10.73 10.02 27.46
CA PRO A 218 -9.61 9.91 28.38
C PRO A 218 -8.75 11.19 28.45
N VAL A 219 -8.81 12.02 27.41
CA VAL A 219 -8.27 13.38 27.37
C VAL A 219 -9.36 14.26 26.78
N GLN A 220 -9.69 15.36 27.45
CA GLN A 220 -10.67 16.32 27.00
C GLN A 220 -9.93 17.48 26.36
N LEU A 221 -10.04 17.60 25.05
CA LEU A 221 -9.38 18.64 24.26
C LEU A 221 -10.11 19.95 24.47
N SER A 222 -9.35 21.03 24.69
CA SER A 222 -9.83 22.41 24.83
C SER A 222 -9.60 23.18 23.52
N PRO A 223 -10.32 24.29 23.25
CA PRO A 223 -9.97 25.23 22.19
C PRO A 223 -8.52 25.76 22.27
N ASP A 224 -7.87 25.70 23.44
CA ASP A 224 -6.46 26.06 23.62
C ASP A 224 -5.48 25.04 23.00
N ASP A 225 -5.94 23.81 22.74
CA ASP A 225 -5.16 22.76 22.06
C ASP A 225 -5.22 22.89 20.53
N LEU A 226 -5.84 23.95 20.01
CA LEU A 226 -5.86 24.23 18.58
C LEU A 226 -4.45 24.55 18.09
N PRO A 227 -4.00 23.96 16.97
CA PRO A 227 -2.70 24.29 16.40
C PRO A 227 -2.64 25.80 16.10
N PRO A 228 -1.50 26.47 16.38
CA PRO A 228 -1.36 27.93 16.29
C PRO A 228 -1.57 28.53 14.89
N MET A 229 -1.66 27.69 13.84
CA MET A 229 -2.11 28.10 12.51
C MET A 229 -3.11 27.10 11.94
N PRO A 230 -4.19 27.57 11.28
CA PRO A 230 -5.09 26.72 10.52
C PRO A 230 -4.30 26.08 9.38
N VAL A 231 -4.13 24.78 9.50
CA VAL A 231 -3.33 24.00 8.58
C VAL A 231 -4.09 23.83 7.27
N HIS A 232 -3.87 24.75 6.33
CA HIS A 232 -4.40 24.62 4.98
C HIS A 232 -3.60 23.55 4.25
N ALA A 233 -4.25 22.43 3.93
CA ALA A 233 -3.67 21.34 3.16
C ALA A 233 -3.41 21.83 1.72
N ASN A 234 -2.18 22.27 1.44
CA ASN A 234 -1.71 22.42 0.08
C ASN A 234 -0.86 21.18 -0.27
N PRO A 235 -1.33 20.27 -1.15
CA PRO A 235 -0.57 19.11 -1.59
C PRO A 235 0.80 19.49 -2.19
N ALA A 236 0.93 20.69 -2.76
CA ALA A 236 2.20 21.18 -3.30
C ALA A 236 3.27 21.45 -2.23
N ALA A 237 2.89 21.58 -0.95
CA ALA A 237 3.85 21.77 0.13
C ALA A 237 4.77 20.56 0.34
N VAL A 238 4.41 19.39 -0.21
CA VAL A 238 5.26 18.18 -0.25
C VAL A 238 6.53 18.40 -1.09
N PHE A 239 6.49 19.33 -2.03
CA PHE A 239 7.63 19.71 -2.88
C PHE A 239 8.46 20.87 -2.32
N HIS A 240 8.11 21.41 -1.14
CA HIS A 240 8.89 22.46 -0.52
C HIS A 240 10.30 21.96 -0.16
N ARG A 241 11.33 22.80 -0.35
CA ARG A 241 12.77 22.45 -0.19
C ARG A 241 13.10 21.70 1.10
N PHE A 242 12.33 21.97 2.15
CA PHE A 242 12.51 21.42 3.48
C PHE A 242 12.13 19.93 3.58
N VAL A 243 11.04 19.53 2.93
CA VAL A 243 10.54 18.14 2.91
C VAL A 243 10.95 17.38 1.65
N LEU A 244 11.32 18.08 0.57
CA LEU A 244 11.66 17.49 -0.73
C LEU A 244 12.73 16.40 -0.64
N ARG A 245 13.81 16.61 0.12
CA ARG A 245 14.88 15.60 0.29
C ARG A 245 14.34 14.31 0.91
N ARG A 246 13.39 14.41 1.85
CA ARG A 246 12.74 13.26 2.49
C ARG A 246 11.79 12.56 1.53
N THR A 247 10.98 13.34 0.80
CA THR A 247 10.06 12.86 -0.23
C THR A 247 10.79 12.11 -1.34
N VAL A 248 11.89 12.64 -1.86
CA VAL A 248 12.68 12.01 -2.92
C VAL A 248 13.33 10.72 -2.42
N ALA A 249 13.95 10.73 -1.24
CA ALA A 249 14.58 9.53 -0.69
C ALA A 249 13.56 8.38 -0.46
N LEU A 250 12.42 8.69 0.15
CA LEU A 250 11.35 7.72 0.38
C LEU A 250 10.63 7.33 -0.92
N GLY A 251 10.48 8.25 -1.87
CA GLY A 251 9.92 8.01 -3.18
C GLY A 251 10.77 7.02 -3.99
N VAL A 252 12.09 7.20 -4.02
CA VAL A 252 13.01 6.25 -4.66
C VAL A 252 12.98 4.90 -3.95
N ALA A 253 13.01 4.87 -2.62
CA ALA A 253 12.90 3.61 -1.88
C ALA A 253 11.56 2.89 -2.16
N SER A 254 10.47 3.64 -2.26
CA SER A 254 9.12 3.14 -2.58
C SER A 254 9.05 2.58 -3.98
N TRP A 255 9.65 3.28 -4.96
CA TRP A 255 9.79 2.80 -6.33
C TRP A 255 10.48 1.44 -6.38
N MET A 256 11.62 1.32 -5.70
CA MET A 256 12.41 0.10 -5.75
C MET A 256 11.71 -1.07 -5.04
N ALA A 257 11.15 -0.85 -3.84
CA ALA A 257 10.50 -1.92 -3.08
C ALA A 257 9.18 -2.38 -3.70
N PHE A 258 8.34 -1.43 -4.12
CA PHE A 258 7.02 -1.74 -4.67
C PHE A 258 7.11 -2.28 -6.09
N GLY A 259 7.99 -1.70 -6.92
CA GLY A 259 8.24 -2.19 -8.28
C GLY A 259 8.72 -3.64 -8.29
N SER A 260 9.63 -4.01 -7.38
CA SER A 260 10.11 -5.40 -7.27
C SER A 260 9.00 -6.36 -6.80
N GLN A 261 8.20 -5.96 -5.82
CA GLN A 261 7.08 -6.76 -5.33
C GLN A 261 6.03 -7.03 -6.42
N VAL A 262 5.59 -5.97 -7.12
CA VAL A 262 4.58 -6.07 -8.18
C VAL A 262 5.11 -6.94 -9.32
N THR A 263 6.38 -6.75 -9.71
CA THR A 263 7.02 -7.56 -10.75
C THR A 263 6.94 -9.05 -10.44
N LEU A 264 7.23 -9.45 -9.20
CA LEU A 264 7.13 -10.86 -8.82
C LEU A 264 5.70 -11.37 -8.76
N ASN A 265 4.78 -10.67 -8.09
CA ASN A 265 3.40 -11.15 -8.00
C ASN A 265 2.71 -11.26 -9.37
N PHE A 266 3.02 -10.32 -10.28
CA PHE A 266 2.45 -10.31 -11.62
C PHE A 266 3.10 -11.35 -12.54
N LEU A 267 4.45 -11.42 -12.61
CA LEU A 267 5.13 -12.26 -13.58
C LEU A 267 5.37 -13.69 -13.10
N MET A 268 5.50 -13.95 -11.79
CA MET A 268 5.90 -15.28 -11.32
C MET A 268 4.98 -16.41 -11.80
N PRO A 269 3.63 -16.28 -11.77
CA PRO A 269 2.76 -17.31 -12.33
C PRO A 269 3.04 -17.56 -13.81
N THR A 270 3.14 -16.50 -14.61
CA THR A 270 3.39 -16.58 -16.06
C THR A 270 4.75 -17.21 -16.38
N LEU A 271 5.82 -16.79 -15.71
CA LEU A 271 7.17 -17.33 -15.90
C LEU A 271 7.25 -18.82 -15.55
N LEU A 272 6.48 -19.26 -14.56
CA LEU A 272 6.38 -20.67 -14.22
C LEU A 272 5.61 -21.46 -15.29
N VAL A 273 4.55 -20.90 -15.86
CA VAL A 273 3.83 -21.54 -16.98
C VAL A 273 4.74 -21.67 -18.21
N GLU A 274 5.53 -20.64 -18.54
CA GLU A 274 6.51 -20.70 -19.64
C GLU A 274 7.61 -21.74 -19.41
N ARG A 275 7.94 -22.05 -18.15
CA ARG A 275 8.85 -23.13 -17.76
C ARG A 275 8.25 -24.53 -17.93
N GLY A 276 6.99 -24.63 -18.32
CA GLY A 276 6.27 -25.90 -18.53
C GLY A 276 5.46 -26.37 -17.32
N TYR A 277 5.31 -25.57 -16.26
CA TYR A 277 4.38 -25.89 -15.17
C TYR A 277 2.94 -25.63 -15.59
N SER A 278 1.98 -26.39 -15.04
CA SER A 278 0.57 -26.11 -15.28
C SER A 278 0.14 -24.79 -14.62
N VAL A 279 -0.97 -24.20 -15.09
CA VAL A 279 -1.55 -22.99 -14.47
C VAL A 279 -1.80 -23.22 -12.97
N THR A 280 -2.40 -24.36 -12.60
CA THR A 280 -2.64 -24.72 -11.19
C THR A 280 -1.35 -24.84 -10.38
N GLN A 281 -0.30 -25.47 -10.94
CA GLN A 281 1.01 -25.57 -10.27
C GLN A 281 1.67 -24.20 -10.09
N SER A 282 1.58 -23.32 -11.10
CA SER A 282 2.14 -21.97 -11.04
C SER A 282 1.49 -21.13 -9.93
N LEU A 283 0.17 -21.24 -9.77
CA LEU A 283 -0.59 -20.57 -8.70
C LEU A 283 -0.24 -21.15 -7.34
N LEU A 284 -0.12 -22.48 -7.23
CA LEU A 284 0.31 -23.15 -6.00
C LEU A 284 1.70 -22.71 -5.57
N TYR A 285 2.66 -22.67 -6.50
CA TYR A 285 4.03 -22.25 -6.22
C TYR A 285 4.11 -20.78 -5.83
N THR A 286 3.33 -19.92 -6.50
CA THR A 286 3.23 -18.51 -6.13
C THR A 286 2.57 -18.32 -4.77
N MET A 287 1.57 -19.16 -4.42
CA MET A 287 0.98 -19.19 -3.08
C MET A 287 2.00 -19.58 -2.01
N ILE A 288 2.80 -20.62 -2.25
CA ILE A 288 3.88 -21.06 -1.35
C ILE A 288 4.90 -19.95 -1.16
N MET A 289 5.33 -19.28 -2.23
CA MET A 289 6.25 -18.13 -2.14
C MET A 289 5.66 -16.98 -1.31
N ASN A 290 4.35 -16.75 -1.38
CA ASN A 290 3.67 -15.72 -0.60
C ASN A 290 3.55 -16.04 0.90
N ILE A 291 3.83 -17.26 1.35
CA ILE A 291 4.04 -17.56 2.78
C ILE A 291 5.21 -16.73 3.31
N GLY A 292 6.25 -16.52 2.48
CA GLY A 292 7.34 -15.60 2.78
C GLY A 292 6.85 -14.19 3.08
N SER A 293 5.93 -13.66 2.25
CA SER A 293 5.32 -12.34 2.46
C SER A 293 4.57 -12.25 3.79
N LEU A 294 3.80 -13.29 4.16
CA LEU A 294 3.09 -13.36 5.44
C LEU A 294 4.05 -13.32 6.65
N LEU A 295 5.09 -14.15 6.63
CA LEU A 295 6.11 -14.16 7.67
C LEU A 295 6.89 -12.84 7.71
N GLY A 296 7.13 -12.22 6.55
CA GLY A 296 7.82 -10.95 6.42
C GLY A 296 7.02 -9.80 7.03
N ALA A 297 5.74 -9.68 6.68
CA ALA A 297 4.83 -8.68 7.28
C ALA A 297 4.74 -8.87 8.81
N THR A 298 4.69 -10.13 9.27
CA THR A 298 4.61 -10.46 10.71
C THR A 298 5.89 -10.04 11.43
N THR A 299 7.05 -10.33 10.84
CA THR A 299 8.34 -9.88 11.37
C THR A 299 8.39 -8.36 11.44
N ALA A 300 7.98 -7.66 10.39
CA ALA A 300 7.94 -6.19 10.36
C ALA A 300 7.08 -5.62 11.50
N ALA A 301 5.89 -6.19 11.74
CA ALA A 301 5.01 -5.77 12.82
C ALA A 301 5.62 -5.97 14.22
N LEU A 302 6.37 -7.08 14.42
CA LEU A 302 7.04 -7.40 15.68
C LEU A 302 8.27 -6.55 15.95
N ILE A 303 9.00 -6.15 14.90
CA ILE A 303 10.21 -5.31 15.03
C ILE A 303 9.89 -3.81 15.00
N ALA A 304 8.71 -3.39 14.56
CA ALA A 304 8.34 -1.97 14.40
C ALA A 304 8.52 -1.13 15.68
N GLY A 305 8.33 -1.74 16.86
CA GLY A 305 8.59 -1.11 18.16
C GLY A 305 10.02 -1.23 18.67
N ARG A 306 10.81 -2.18 18.14
CA ARG A 306 12.11 -2.60 18.70
C ARG A 306 13.32 -2.22 17.86
N VAL A 307 13.17 -1.91 16.57
CA VAL A 307 14.25 -1.59 15.64
C VAL A 307 13.98 -0.22 14.98
N GLY A 308 15.04 0.54 14.70
CA GLY A 308 14.92 1.79 13.93
C GLY A 308 14.43 1.54 12.51
N ARG A 309 13.65 2.46 11.93
CA ARG A 309 13.03 2.27 10.61
C ARG A 309 14.11 2.21 9.53
N ARG A 310 15.12 3.07 9.64
CA ARG A 310 16.25 3.10 8.70
C ARG A 310 17.04 1.79 8.77
N THR A 311 17.33 1.30 9.96
CA THR A 311 18.05 0.03 10.16
C THR A 311 17.25 -1.15 9.63
N ALA A 312 15.95 -1.22 9.91
CA ALA A 312 15.09 -2.29 9.42
C ALA A 312 15.04 -2.32 7.88
N VAL A 313 14.84 -1.17 7.22
CA VAL A 313 14.80 -1.07 5.74
C VAL A 313 16.16 -1.41 5.12
N THR A 314 17.25 -0.91 5.69
CA THR A 314 18.60 -1.18 5.14
C THR A 314 19.02 -2.64 5.32
N THR A 315 18.80 -3.25 6.49
CA THR A 315 19.11 -4.66 6.72
C THR A 315 18.24 -5.57 5.86
N ALA A 316 16.94 -5.33 5.79
CA ALA A 316 16.04 -6.10 4.93
C ALA A 316 16.38 -5.92 3.45
N GLY A 317 16.78 -4.71 3.03
CA GLY A 317 17.17 -4.44 1.66
C GLY A 317 18.47 -5.13 1.24
N VAL A 318 19.48 -5.17 2.13
CA VAL A 318 20.73 -5.92 1.86
C VAL A 318 20.45 -7.42 1.75
N LEU A 319 19.67 -7.99 2.68
CA LEU A 319 19.30 -9.40 2.64
C LEU A 319 18.39 -9.73 1.43
N GLY A 320 17.52 -8.80 1.04
CA GLY A 320 16.74 -8.87 -0.20
C GLY A 320 17.63 -8.90 -1.45
N CYS A 321 18.68 -8.07 -1.49
CA CYS A 321 19.66 -8.08 -2.58
C CYS A 321 20.42 -9.40 -2.65
N VAL A 322 20.93 -9.89 -1.51
CA VAL A 322 21.66 -11.17 -1.44
C VAL A 322 20.77 -12.33 -1.87
N THR A 323 19.50 -12.36 -1.42
CA THR A 323 18.56 -13.42 -1.80
C THR A 323 18.16 -13.35 -3.27
N ALA A 324 18.02 -12.15 -3.85
CA ALA A 324 17.81 -11.99 -5.29
C ALA A 324 18.99 -12.50 -6.12
N LEU A 325 20.23 -12.17 -5.73
CA LEU A 325 21.43 -12.68 -6.41
C LEU A 325 21.55 -14.20 -6.27
N ALA A 326 21.25 -14.74 -5.09
CA ALA A 326 21.21 -16.18 -4.86
C ALA A 326 20.14 -16.85 -5.75
N PHE A 327 18.96 -16.24 -5.90
CA PHE A 327 17.93 -16.71 -6.82
C PHE A 327 18.42 -16.71 -8.26
N ALA A 328 19.02 -15.60 -8.71
CA ALA A 328 19.53 -15.45 -10.06
C ALA A 328 20.58 -16.53 -10.40
N ALA A 329 21.43 -16.92 -9.45
CA ALA A 329 22.49 -17.91 -9.65
C ALA A 329 22.04 -19.36 -9.45
N LEU A 330 21.14 -19.63 -8.49
CA LEU A 330 20.82 -20.98 -8.02
C LEU A 330 19.38 -21.43 -8.34
N GLY A 331 18.56 -20.57 -8.96
CA GLY A 331 17.14 -20.78 -9.28
C GLY A 331 16.85 -21.77 -10.42
N ASN A 332 17.57 -22.89 -10.47
CA ASN A 332 17.45 -23.87 -11.55
C ASN A 332 16.47 -25.02 -11.22
N GLY A 333 16.32 -25.38 -9.94
CA GLY A 333 15.39 -26.42 -9.49
C GLY A 333 14.11 -25.87 -8.88
N THR A 334 13.02 -26.64 -8.95
CA THR A 334 11.71 -26.27 -8.38
C THR A 334 11.80 -25.95 -6.88
N GLY A 335 12.52 -26.76 -6.10
CA GLY A 335 12.72 -26.52 -4.67
C GLY A 335 13.50 -25.23 -4.39
N ALA A 336 14.54 -24.95 -5.19
CA ALA A 336 15.32 -23.72 -5.05
C ALA A 336 14.48 -22.48 -5.38
N ILE A 337 13.67 -22.53 -6.44
CA ILE A 337 12.72 -21.47 -6.81
C ILE A 337 11.75 -21.17 -5.66
N LEU A 338 11.17 -22.20 -5.05
CA LEU A 338 10.21 -22.02 -3.95
C LEU A 338 10.87 -21.41 -2.71
N VAL A 339 12.03 -21.95 -2.28
CA VAL A 339 12.72 -21.48 -1.08
C VAL A 339 13.28 -20.07 -1.27
N LEU A 340 14.03 -19.83 -2.34
CA LEU A 340 14.62 -18.52 -2.62
C LEU A 340 13.54 -17.48 -2.93
N GLY A 341 12.46 -17.89 -3.59
CA GLY A 341 11.30 -17.05 -3.87
C GLY A 341 10.56 -16.64 -2.60
N ALA A 342 10.35 -17.58 -1.68
CA ALA A 342 9.76 -17.28 -0.37
C ALA A 342 10.65 -16.38 0.48
N LEU A 343 11.97 -16.63 0.51
CA LEU A 343 12.93 -15.78 1.21
C LEU A 343 12.96 -14.36 0.63
N PHE A 344 12.93 -14.24 -0.69
CA PHE A 344 12.90 -12.93 -1.32
C PHE A 344 11.59 -12.17 -1.04
N GLN A 345 10.44 -12.85 -1.10
CA GLN A 345 9.15 -12.27 -0.71
C GLN A 345 9.11 -11.86 0.77
N TYR A 346 9.77 -12.63 1.65
CA TYR A 346 9.93 -12.30 3.05
C TYR A 346 10.64 -10.95 3.23
N PHE A 347 11.83 -10.78 2.66
CA PHE A 347 12.58 -9.52 2.79
C PHE A 347 11.89 -8.35 2.08
N THR A 348 11.23 -8.63 0.96
CA THR A 348 10.42 -7.65 0.23
C THR A 348 9.29 -7.13 1.09
N MET A 349 8.55 -8.01 1.75
CA MET A 349 7.42 -7.58 2.55
C MET A 349 7.84 -6.92 3.87
N VAL A 350 8.97 -7.33 4.47
CA VAL A 350 9.56 -6.59 5.60
C VAL A 350 9.87 -5.15 5.20
N THR A 351 10.47 -4.97 4.03
CA THR A 351 10.85 -3.66 3.50
C THR A 351 9.63 -2.79 3.22
N ASN A 352 8.63 -3.31 2.48
CA ASN A 352 7.41 -2.57 2.13
C ASN A 352 6.59 -2.17 3.36
N THR A 353 6.40 -3.08 4.32
CA THR A 353 5.66 -2.80 5.56
C THR A 353 6.35 -1.70 6.39
N THR A 354 7.67 -1.77 6.50
CA THR A 354 8.45 -0.77 7.24
C THR A 354 8.43 0.57 6.54
N LEU A 355 8.54 0.59 5.20
CA LEU A 355 8.53 1.81 4.41
C LEU A 355 7.16 2.52 4.44
N ALA A 356 6.07 1.77 4.40
CA ALA A 356 4.72 2.34 4.52
C ALA A 356 4.50 3.02 5.88
N THR A 357 4.99 2.38 6.96
CA THR A 357 5.00 2.95 8.31
C THR A 357 5.88 4.21 8.38
N TRP A 358 7.08 4.14 7.82
CA TRP A 358 8.05 5.23 7.83
C TRP A 358 7.52 6.45 7.08
N THR A 359 6.88 6.24 5.95
CA THR A 359 6.27 7.30 5.13
C THR A 359 5.17 8.04 5.89
N ALA A 360 4.31 7.32 6.64
CA ALA A 360 3.27 7.95 7.44
C ALA A 360 3.82 8.78 8.63
N GLU A 361 5.03 8.48 9.11
CA GLU A 361 5.66 9.17 10.25
C GLU A 361 6.45 10.43 9.84
N VAL A 362 6.95 10.49 8.62
CA VAL A 362 7.89 11.54 8.17
C VAL A 362 7.20 12.86 7.80
N PHE A 363 5.90 12.82 7.48
CA PHE A 363 5.15 13.99 7.06
C PHE A 363 4.36 14.66 8.20
N PRO A 364 4.31 16.02 8.23
CA PRO A 364 3.44 16.77 9.13
C PRO A 364 1.96 16.40 8.94
N THR A 365 1.16 16.46 10.02
CA THR A 365 -0.29 16.12 10.00
C THR A 365 -1.05 16.82 8.87
N ALA A 366 -0.66 18.06 8.56
CA ALA A 366 -1.13 18.90 7.47
C ALA A 366 -1.21 18.25 6.09
N ILE A 367 -0.14 17.55 5.75
CA ILE A 367 0.16 17.05 4.43
C ILE A 367 0.47 15.56 4.51
N ARG A 368 0.12 14.90 5.63
CA ARG A 368 0.49 13.51 5.88
C ARG A 368 -0.17 12.60 4.87
N ALA A 369 -1.48 12.75 4.66
CA ALA A 369 -2.19 11.92 3.68
C ALA A 369 -1.68 12.21 2.27
N SER A 370 -1.61 13.49 1.87
CA SER A 370 -1.09 13.90 0.56
C SER A 370 0.35 13.42 0.30
N GLY A 371 1.28 13.64 1.22
CA GLY A 371 2.69 13.27 1.08
C GLY A 371 2.89 11.76 1.06
N ALA A 372 2.18 11.04 1.92
CA ALA A 372 2.25 9.59 1.96
C ALA A 372 1.63 8.96 0.69
N SER A 373 0.54 9.52 0.18
CA SER A 373 -0.05 9.13 -1.11
C SER A 373 0.84 9.46 -2.30
N ILE A 374 1.56 10.59 -2.32
CA ILE A 374 2.52 10.93 -3.39
C ILE A 374 3.68 9.92 -3.41
N VAL A 375 4.28 9.62 -2.25
CA VAL A 375 5.37 8.63 -2.15
C VAL A 375 4.90 7.23 -2.58
N ASN A 376 3.69 6.85 -2.20
CA ASN A 376 3.11 5.59 -2.66
C ASN A 376 2.75 5.62 -4.17
N GLY A 377 2.34 6.78 -4.69
CA GLY A 377 2.11 7.02 -6.11
C GLY A 377 3.37 6.82 -6.94
N ILE A 378 4.52 7.32 -6.47
CA ILE A 378 5.84 7.05 -7.06
C ILE A 378 6.11 5.54 -7.09
N GLY A 379 5.85 4.84 -5.97
CA GLY A 379 5.94 3.38 -5.91
C GLY A 379 5.05 2.66 -6.93
N ASN A 380 3.83 3.15 -7.12
CA ASN A 380 2.88 2.58 -8.07
C ASN A 380 3.32 2.71 -9.53
N ILE A 381 3.96 3.82 -9.91
CA ILE A 381 4.51 3.98 -11.27
C ILE A 381 5.58 2.90 -11.53
N ALA A 382 6.39 2.55 -10.54
CA ALA A 382 7.31 1.42 -10.64
C ALA A 382 6.58 0.11 -10.95
N GLY A 383 5.40 -0.12 -10.36
CA GLY A 383 4.56 -1.28 -10.65
C GLY A 383 4.06 -1.36 -12.09
N ALA A 384 3.95 -0.23 -12.81
CA ALA A 384 3.67 -0.24 -14.24
C ALA A 384 4.95 -0.53 -15.05
N ILE A 385 6.06 0.14 -14.76
CA ILE A 385 7.24 0.15 -15.64
C ILE A 385 8.13 -1.07 -15.43
N MET A 386 8.36 -1.48 -14.17
CA MET A 386 9.33 -2.52 -13.84
C MET A 386 8.97 -3.92 -14.39
N PRO A 387 7.70 -4.35 -14.45
CA PRO A 387 7.36 -5.61 -15.08
C PRO A 387 7.75 -5.69 -16.57
N PHE A 388 7.62 -4.60 -17.33
CA PHE A 388 8.06 -4.58 -18.74
C PHE A 388 9.57 -4.77 -18.87
N LEU A 389 10.34 -4.07 -18.02
CA LEU A 389 11.79 -4.22 -18.00
C LEU A 389 12.20 -5.65 -17.60
N ALA A 390 11.49 -6.23 -16.63
CA ALA A 390 11.72 -7.60 -16.21
C ALA A 390 11.42 -8.62 -17.32
N VAL A 391 10.33 -8.46 -18.08
CA VAL A 391 10.02 -9.32 -19.24
C VAL A 391 11.11 -9.21 -20.32
N ALA A 392 11.56 -7.99 -20.64
CA ALA A 392 12.64 -7.78 -21.61
C ALA A 392 13.96 -8.48 -21.20
N LEU A 393 14.29 -8.41 -19.90
CA LEU A 393 15.46 -9.10 -19.34
C LEU A 393 15.26 -10.60 -19.24
N TYR A 394 14.02 -11.07 -19.04
CA TYR A 394 13.71 -12.49 -19.04
C TYR A 394 13.95 -13.12 -20.43
N GLY A 395 13.59 -12.43 -21.52
CA GLY A 395 13.83 -12.91 -22.88
C GLY A 395 15.31 -13.14 -23.24
N SER A 396 16.23 -12.43 -22.58
CA SER A 396 17.68 -12.53 -22.82
C SER A 396 18.44 -13.32 -21.77
N TYR A 397 18.02 -13.27 -20.50
CA TYR A 397 18.74 -13.84 -19.36
C TYR A 397 17.86 -14.70 -18.43
N ALA A 398 16.63 -15.04 -18.82
CA ALA A 398 15.67 -15.81 -18.04
C ALA A 398 15.52 -15.26 -16.59
N PHE A 399 15.40 -16.15 -15.60
CA PHE A 399 15.28 -15.74 -14.18
C PHE A 399 16.49 -14.95 -13.68
N ALA A 400 17.69 -15.19 -14.22
CA ALA A 400 18.87 -14.43 -13.80
C ALA A 400 18.72 -12.94 -14.15
N GLY A 401 18.09 -12.61 -15.28
CA GLY A 401 17.76 -11.23 -15.66
C GLY A 401 16.76 -10.58 -14.71
N VAL A 402 15.65 -11.26 -14.41
CA VAL A 402 14.58 -10.74 -13.54
C VAL A 402 15.06 -10.51 -12.11
N PHE A 403 15.76 -11.50 -11.53
CA PHE A 403 16.26 -11.38 -10.17
C PHE A 403 17.56 -10.55 -10.08
N GLY A 404 18.35 -10.45 -11.15
CA GLY A 404 19.43 -9.48 -11.27
C GLY A 404 18.92 -8.03 -11.25
N LEU A 405 17.82 -7.74 -11.95
CA LEU A 405 17.12 -6.45 -11.86
C LEU A 405 16.64 -6.19 -10.44
N ALA A 406 16.00 -7.17 -9.81
CA ALA A 406 15.53 -7.04 -8.44
C ALA A 406 16.69 -6.73 -7.47
N ALA A 407 17.83 -7.42 -7.59
CA ALA A 407 19.02 -7.13 -6.79
C ALA A 407 19.52 -5.69 -6.97
N ALA A 408 19.58 -5.19 -8.22
CA ALA A 408 19.95 -3.81 -8.51
C ALA A 408 18.98 -2.81 -7.86
N MET A 409 17.67 -3.08 -7.93
CA MET A 409 16.66 -2.23 -7.29
C MET A 409 16.85 -2.17 -5.76
N TYR A 410 17.12 -3.30 -5.11
CA TYR A 410 17.38 -3.34 -3.67
C TYR A 410 18.70 -2.66 -3.29
N ALA A 411 19.74 -2.71 -4.12
CA ALA A 411 20.97 -1.96 -3.91
C ALA A 411 20.70 -0.44 -3.92
N VAL A 412 19.93 0.05 -4.89
CA VAL A 412 19.52 1.48 -4.97
C VAL A 412 18.67 1.86 -3.76
N LEU A 413 17.77 0.98 -3.32
CA LEU A 413 16.95 1.19 -2.13
C LEU A 413 17.81 1.40 -0.86
N VAL A 414 18.83 0.57 -0.67
CA VAL A 414 19.73 0.66 0.50
C VAL A 414 20.45 2.02 0.53
N VAL A 415 20.88 2.52 -0.63
CA VAL A 415 21.49 3.85 -0.75
C VAL A 415 20.47 4.94 -0.44
N ALA A 416 19.27 4.88 -1.05
CA ALA A 416 18.22 5.87 -0.83
C ALA A 416 17.78 5.95 0.64
N ALA A 417 17.67 4.81 1.33
CA ALA A 417 17.29 4.73 2.73
C ALA A 417 18.25 5.47 3.68
N ARG A 418 19.53 5.66 3.31
CA ARG A 418 20.50 6.42 4.12
C ARG A 418 20.16 7.90 4.23
N PHE A 419 19.46 8.45 3.24
CA PHE A 419 19.12 9.88 3.18
C PHE A 419 17.82 10.25 3.90
N ALA A 420 16.98 9.28 4.26
CA ALA A 420 15.73 9.51 4.98
C ALA A 420 15.94 9.53 6.51
N PRO A 421 15.31 10.45 7.27
CA PRO A 421 15.53 10.62 8.71
C PRO A 421 14.98 9.46 9.55
N GLU A 422 15.65 9.12 10.66
CA GLU A 422 15.15 8.11 11.60
C GLU A 422 14.00 8.67 12.45
N THR A 423 12.90 7.92 12.53
CA THR A 423 11.65 8.34 13.20
C THR A 423 11.35 7.57 14.49
N ARG A 424 12.15 6.55 14.84
CA ARG A 424 11.90 5.75 16.03
C ARG A 424 11.86 6.58 17.32
N GLY A 425 10.79 6.36 18.09
CA GLY A 425 10.67 6.87 19.46
C GLY A 425 10.36 8.36 19.58
N ARG A 426 10.14 9.05 18.46
CA ARG A 426 9.79 10.48 18.43
C ARG A 426 8.28 10.65 18.27
N SER A 427 7.72 11.69 18.90
CA SER A 427 6.34 12.07 18.64
C SER A 427 6.20 12.57 17.19
N LEU A 428 4.98 12.56 16.65
CA LEU A 428 4.75 13.09 15.29
C LEU A 428 4.94 14.60 15.22
N GLU A 429 4.74 15.30 16.34
CA GLU A 429 5.08 16.72 16.48
C GLU A 429 6.60 16.89 16.52
N ASP A 430 7.36 16.11 17.30
CA ASP A 430 8.82 16.27 17.45
C ASP A 430 9.60 16.10 16.12
N VAL A 431 9.11 15.22 15.23
CA VAL A 431 9.70 14.98 13.90
C VAL A 431 9.49 16.16 12.95
N ASN A 432 8.45 16.97 13.19
CA ASN A 432 7.96 18.00 12.27
C ASN A 432 8.11 19.44 12.82
N GLU A 433 8.02 19.65 14.14
CA GLU A 433 8.13 20.96 14.81
C GLU A 433 9.57 21.43 14.99
N ASN A 434 10.51 20.55 15.39
CA ASN A 434 11.94 20.88 15.39
C ASN A 434 12.46 21.28 13.99
N ALA A 435 11.76 20.79 12.97
CA ALA A 435 12.02 21.04 11.58
C ALA A 435 11.55 22.46 11.14
N LEU A 436 10.39 22.90 11.64
CA LEU A 436 9.81 24.22 11.39
C LEU A 436 10.45 25.31 12.27
N MET A 437 10.72 25.03 13.55
CA MET A 437 11.37 25.97 14.47
C MET A 437 12.82 26.30 14.08
N ALA A 438 13.57 25.34 13.54
CA ALA A 438 14.91 25.61 13.00
C ALA A 438 14.93 26.54 11.77
N SER A 439 13.76 26.82 11.18
CA SER A 439 13.60 27.70 10.01
C SER A 439 12.93 29.04 10.32
N THR A 440 12.54 29.27 11.58
CA THR A 440 12.02 30.57 12.00
C THR A 440 13.23 31.44 12.39
N PRO A 441 13.48 32.59 11.75
CA PRO A 441 14.49 33.51 12.25
C PRO A 441 14.13 33.86 13.70
N ALA A 442 15.10 33.83 14.60
CA ALA A 442 14.89 34.29 15.98
C ALA A 442 14.20 35.67 15.94
N PRO A 443 13.16 35.91 16.77
CA PRO A 443 12.53 37.22 16.82
C PRO A 443 13.61 38.25 17.14
N THR A 444 13.81 39.20 16.22
CA THR A 444 14.70 40.34 16.41
C THR A 444 14.34 40.98 17.75
N PRO A 445 15.30 41.19 18.68
CA PRO A 445 14.99 41.82 19.95
C PRO A 445 14.30 43.15 19.66
N ALA A 446 13.10 43.33 20.19
CA ALA A 446 12.39 44.59 20.08
C ALA A 446 13.33 45.69 20.58
N ALA A 447 13.74 46.57 19.67
CA ALA A 447 14.48 47.76 20.04
C ALA A 447 13.58 48.56 20.99
N THR A 448 13.94 48.54 22.26
CA THR A 448 13.46 49.47 23.28
C THR A 448 13.70 50.88 22.73
N ARG A 449 12.63 51.51 22.22
CA ARG A 449 12.60 52.96 22.05
C ARG A 449 12.69 53.54 23.46
N ALA A 450 13.89 53.94 23.84
CA ALA A 450 14.09 54.88 24.92
C ALA A 450 13.35 56.17 24.55
N THR A 451 12.38 56.51 25.37
CA THR A 451 11.91 57.87 25.54
C THR A 451 13.07 58.68 26.11
N ASP A 452 13.51 59.71 25.39
CA ASP A 452 13.90 61.02 25.91
C ASP A 452 13.93 62.05 24.76
#